data_AF-A0A1A9C2F9-F1
#
_entry.id   AF-A0A1A9C2F9-F1
#
_cell.length_a   1.000
_cell.length_b   1.000
_cell.length_c   1.000
_cell.angle_alpha   90.00
_cell.angle_beta   90.00
_cell.angle_gamma   90.00
#
_symmetry.space_group_name_H-M   'P 1'
#
loop_
_entity.id
_entity.type
_entity.pdbx_description
1 polymer ?
#
loop_
_entity_poly.entity_id
_entity_poly.type
_entity_poly.pdbx_seq_one_letter_code
_entity_poly.pdbx_strand_id
1 'polypeptide(L)'
;MRARATAALAATLLLTAIAGCSSDGSGQPRVAKAPEAPSGVGSAGPSPSPGRESYALGDTVDIAMSGHDFSVTAIAHKDRGVPSPPGLPADGQKWVLAEVKLCNKGGKALGVTPFAWSLAYADGSRMEPTHVSGSGVPLPMYPLEAMIRGGDCLRGNILFEVPEDYPRAQRVLYSPTGLDEPVEWVVPKG
;
A
#
# COMPACT_ATOMS: atom_id res chain seq x y z
N MET A 1 -13.32 -57.51 35.35
CA MET A 1 -13.16 -58.11 34.00
C MET A 1 -11.96 -57.42 33.37
N ARG A 2 -10.78 -58.07 33.32
CA ARG A 2 -10.22 -58.80 32.16
C ARG A 2 -10.19 -57.93 30.88
N ALA A 3 -9.12 -57.76 30.10
CA ALA A 3 -7.72 -58.16 30.12
C ALA A 3 -7.01 -57.34 29.01
N ARG A 4 -5.67 -57.34 29.03
CA ARG A 4 -4.73 -56.66 28.11
C ARG A 4 -4.82 -57.15 26.65
N ALA A 5 -4.37 -56.31 25.71
CA ALA A 5 -3.72 -56.77 24.48
C ALA A 5 -2.74 -55.72 23.92
N THR A 6 -1.44 -55.95 24.16
CA THR A 6 -0.29 -55.45 23.42
C THR A 6 -0.15 -56.22 22.10
N ALA A 7 0.21 -55.57 21.00
CA ALA A 7 0.85 -56.21 19.85
C ALA A 7 1.85 -55.26 19.18
N ALA A 8 3.03 -55.80 18.91
CA ALA A 8 4.23 -55.14 18.42
C ALA A 8 4.57 -55.60 16.99
N LEU A 9 5.53 -54.89 16.37
CA LEU A 9 6.44 -55.27 15.27
C LEU A 9 5.87 -55.37 13.83
N ALA A 10 6.44 -54.56 12.92
CA ALA A 10 7.46 -55.04 11.98
C ALA A 10 8.04 -53.90 11.13
N ALA A 11 9.37 -53.85 11.06
CA ALA A 11 10.14 -52.98 10.19
C ALA A 11 10.20 -53.51 8.76
N THR A 12 10.34 -52.63 7.76
CA THR A 12 11.03 -52.98 6.50
C THR A 12 11.68 -51.74 5.91
N LEU A 13 13.02 -51.74 5.97
CA LEU A 13 13.89 -50.89 5.18
C LEU A 13 13.77 -51.28 3.69
N LEU A 14 13.70 -50.29 2.81
CA LEU A 14 14.26 -50.41 1.47
C LEU A 14 15.01 -49.13 1.11
N LEU A 15 16.33 -49.28 1.03
CA LEU A 15 17.26 -48.33 0.44
C LEU A 15 17.10 -48.34 -1.08
N THR A 16 16.97 -47.17 -1.69
CA THR A 16 17.42 -46.95 -3.07
C THR A 16 18.21 -45.66 -3.11
N ALA A 17 19.53 -45.84 -3.31
CA ALA A 17 20.49 -44.78 -3.51
C ALA A 17 20.39 -44.25 -4.94
N ILE A 18 20.44 -42.93 -5.10
CA ILE A 18 20.82 -42.29 -6.35
C ILE A 18 21.92 -41.28 -5.98
N ALA A 19 23.16 -41.63 -6.31
CA ALA A 19 24.24 -40.69 -6.50
C ALA A 19 23.89 -39.80 -7.71
N GLY A 20 24.22 -38.52 -7.81
CA GLY A 20 24.98 -37.59 -7.01
C GLY A 20 25.17 -36.35 -7.88
N CYS A 21 25.24 -35.17 -7.28
CA CYS A 21 25.95 -34.02 -7.83
C CYS A 21 26.27 -33.11 -6.65
N SER A 22 27.53 -33.20 -6.22
CA SER A 22 28.16 -32.31 -5.28
C SER A 22 28.16 -30.87 -5.81
N SER A 23 27.92 -29.89 -4.95
CA SER A 23 28.92 -28.87 -4.62
C SER A 23 28.41 -27.96 -3.52
N ASP A 24 29.28 -27.82 -2.52
CA ASP A 24 29.26 -26.92 -1.38
C ASP A 24 28.97 -25.47 -1.73
N GLY A 25 28.38 -24.74 -0.79
CA GLY A 25 28.42 -23.28 -0.82
C GLY A 25 27.38 -22.59 0.05
N SER A 26 27.63 -22.57 1.36
CA SER A 26 27.06 -21.59 2.29
C SER A 26 27.47 -20.17 1.87
N GLY A 27 26.68 -19.56 0.99
CA GLY A 27 26.83 -18.16 0.59
C GLY A 27 25.99 -17.24 1.47
N GLN A 28 26.59 -16.72 2.53
CA GLN A 28 26.09 -15.53 3.21
C GLN A 28 25.96 -14.39 2.18
N PRO A 29 24.86 -13.60 2.16
CA PRO A 29 24.71 -12.53 1.18
C PRO A 29 25.81 -11.50 1.37
N ARG A 30 26.77 -11.50 0.44
CA ARG A 30 27.85 -10.52 0.38
C ARG A 30 27.36 -9.32 -0.42
N VAL A 31 27.26 -8.17 0.22
CA VAL A 31 27.11 -6.89 -0.49
C VAL A 31 28.35 -6.72 -1.37
N ALA A 32 28.17 -6.83 -2.67
CA ALA A 32 29.21 -6.52 -3.65
C ALA A 32 29.27 -5.00 -3.83
N LYS A 33 30.45 -4.40 -3.61
CA LYS A 33 30.72 -3.02 -4.01
C LYS A 33 30.75 -2.96 -5.54
N ALA A 34 30.01 -2.02 -6.13
CA ALA A 34 29.94 -1.86 -7.58
C ALA A 34 31.35 -1.64 -8.18
N PRO A 35 31.71 -2.31 -9.29
CA PRO A 35 32.94 -2.01 -10.01
C PRO A 35 32.87 -0.59 -10.59
N GLU A 36 33.96 0.15 -10.45
CA GLU A 36 34.13 1.44 -11.11
C GLU A 36 34.36 1.19 -12.61
N ALA A 37 33.39 1.60 -13.43
CA ALA A 37 33.43 1.43 -14.87
C ALA A 37 34.38 2.46 -15.52
N PRO A 38 35.08 2.11 -16.62
CA PRO A 38 35.94 3.06 -17.33
C PRO A 38 35.09 4.18 -17.95
N SER A 39 35.58 5.41 -17.86
CA SER A 39 34.98 6.56 -18.51
C SER A 39 35.06 6.46 -20.04
N GLY A 40 33.91 6.57 -20.70
CA GLY A 40 33.82 7.06 -22.08
C GLY A 40 33.21 6.10 -23.09
N VAL A 41 31.88 6.14 -23.21
CA VAL A 41 31.11 6.47 -24.44
C VAL A 41 29.80 7.06 -23.93
N GLY A 42 29.36 8.18 -24.52
CA GLY A 42 28.13 8.88 -24.10
C GLY A 42 26.96 7.91 -24.00
N SER A 43 26.61 7.54 -22.76
CA SER A 43 25.34 6.90 -22.47
C SER A 43 24.30 7.97 -22.74
N ALA A 44 23.46 7.75 -23.75
CA ALA A 44 22.15 8.35 -23.73
C ALA A 44 21.61 8.09 -22.32
N GLY A 45 21.38 9.17 -21.56
CA GLY A 45 20.74 9.05 -20.26
C GLY A 45 19.42 8.31 -20.47
N PRO A 46 18.90 7.57 -19.47
CA PRO A 46 17.59 6.98 -19.59
C PRO A 46 16.63 8.07 -20.08
N SER A 47 16.08 7.86 -21.28
CA SER A 47 15.00 8.69 -21.78
C SER A 47 13.97 8.74 -20.65
N PRO A 48 13.43 9.92 -20.29
CA PRO A 48 12.40 9.97 -19.28
C PRO A 48 11.32 8.97 -19.70
N SER A 49 11.01 8.02 -18.83
CA SER A 49 9.77 7.26 -18.97
C SER A 49 8.66 8.27 -19.20
N PRO A 50 7.70 8.02 -20.11
CA PRO A 50 6.54 8.87 -20.28
C PRO A 50 6.05 9.28 -18.90
N GLY A 51 6.06 10.60 -18.63
CA GLY A 51 5.85 11.11 -17.28
C GLY A 51 4.58 10.50 -16.72
N ARG A 52 4.67 9.88 -15.53
CA ARG A 52 3.47 9.35 -14.85
C ARG A 52 2.43 10.46 -14.83
N GLU A 53 1.27 10.18 -15.40
CA GLU A 53 0.16 11.12 -15.35
C GLU A 53 -0.17 11.35 -13.88
N SER A 54 -0.11 12.61 -13.46
CA SER A 54 -0.44 13.02 -12.09
C SER A 54 -1.53 14.06 -12.15
N TYR A 55 -2.51 13.90 -11.28
CA TYR A 55 -3.75 14.66 -11.27
C TYR A 55 -3.69 15.79 -10.23
N ALA A 56 -4.46 16.86 -10.38
CA ALA A 56 -4.62 17.83 -9.31
C ALA A 56 -5.63 17.31 -8.27
N LEU A 57 -5.48 17.63 -6.99
CA LEU A 57 -6.51 17.32 -5.99
C LEU A 57 -7.89 17.82 -6.47
N GLY A 58 -8.89 16.95 -6.39
CA GLY A 58 -10.24 17.17 -6.91
C GLY A 58 -10.52 16.55 -8.28
N ASP A 59 -9.48 16.27 -9.09
CA ASP A 59 -9.63 15.58 -10.37
C ASP A 59 -10.09 14.14 -10.16
N THR A 60 -11.02 13.69 -11.00
CA THR A 60 -11.60 12.36 -10.94
C THR A 60 -11.04 11.49 -12.04
N VAL A 61 -10.62 10.28 -11.70
CA VAL A 61 -10.01 9.31 -12.62
C VAL A 61 -10.93 8.10 -12.74
N ASP A 62 -11.21 7.70 -13.97
CA ASP A 62 -11.98 6.49 -14.27
C ASP A 62 -11.06 5.29 -14.40
N ILE A 63 -11.40 4.21 -13.71
CA ILE A 63 -10.61 2.98 -13.66
C ILE A 63 -11.52 1.80 -14.02
N ALA A 64 -11.03 0.97 -14.94
CA ALA A 64 -11.58 -0.34 -15.24
C ALA A 64 -10.56 -1.40 -14.78
N MET A 65 -10.92 -2.22 -13.79
CA MET A 65 -10.02 -3.21 -13.20
C MET A 65 -10.79 -4.47 -12.81
N SER A 66 -10.30 -5.65 -13.21
CA SER A 66 -10.88 -6.94 -12.83
C SER A 66 -12.39 -7.06 -13.08
N GLY A 67 -12.89 -6.43 -14.15
CA GLY A 67 -14.32 -6.41 -14.49
C GLY A 67 -15.18 -5.47 -13.63
N HIS A 68 -14.55 -4.53 -12.91
CA HIS A 68 -15.21 -3.43 -12.22
C HIS A 68 -14.86 -2.11 -12.90
N ASP A 69 -15.88 -1.30 -13.14
CA ASP A 69 -15.73 0.08 -13.60
C ASP A 69 -16.07 1.01 -12.43
N PHE A 70 -15.15 1.91 -12.10
CA PHE A 70 -15.33 2.87 -11.02
C PHE A 70 -14.57 4.16 -11.28
N SER A 71 -14.84 5.17 -10.46
CA SER A 71 -14.05 6.41 -10.46
C SER A 71 -13.52 6.69 -9.07
N VAL A 72 -12.35 7.32 -9.02
CA VAL A 72 -11.64 7.62 -7.79
C VAL A 72 -11.15 9.07 -7.80
N THR A 73 -11.13 9.69 -6.63
CA THR A 73 -10.75 11.10 -6.45
C THR A 73 -10.05 11.25 -5.10
N ALA A 74 -8.84 11.82 -5.07
CA ALA A 74 -8.33 12.48 -3.87
C ALA A 74 -8.83 13.94 -3.90
N ILE A 75 -9.76 14.27 -3.02
CA ILE A 75 -10.47 15.56 -3.02
C ILE A 75 -9.61 16.64 -2.38
N ALA A 76 -9.06 16.36 -1.20
CA ALA A 76 -8.34 17.35 -0.41
C ALA A 76 -7.25 16.70 0.44
N HIS A 77 -6.26 17.52 0.83
CA HIS A 77 -5.17 17.14 1.73
C HIS A 77 -4.97 18.23 2.78
N LYS A 78 -4.92 17.85 4.05
CA LYS A 78 -4.68 18.74 5.18
C LYS A 78 -3.53 18.23 6.05
N ASP A 79 -2.43 18.97 6.06
CA ASP A 79 -1.19 18.62 6.78
C ASP A 79 -1.19 19.07 8.26
N ARG A 80 -2.00 20.08 8.59
CA ARG A 80 -1.98 20.74 9.90
C ARG A 80 -3.37 21.09 10.37
N GLY A 81 -3.54 21.20 11.70
CA GLY A 81 -4.81 21.57 12.32
C GLY A 81 -5.91 20.55 12.09
N VAL A 82 -5.53 19.27 11.88
CA VAL A 82 -6.46 18.15 11.87
C VAL A 82 -6.85 17.87 13.33
N PRO A 83 -8.14 17.96 13.69
CA PRO A 83 -8.58 17.65 15.05
C PRO A 83 -8.20 16.24 15.46
N SER A 84 -7.77 16.06 16.71
CA SER A 84 -7.46 14.76 17.28
C SER A 84 -8.08 14.59 18.68
N PRO A 85 -8.46 13.38 19.07
CA PRO A 85 -8.89 13.10 20.44
C PRO A 85 -7.70 13.15 21.41
N PRO A 86 -7.93 13.34 22.72
CA PRO A 86 -6.86 13.31 23.72
C PRO A 86 -6.04 12.03 23.67
N GLY A 87 -4.71 12.16 23.79
CA GLY A 87 -3.78 11.02 23.72
C GLY A 87 -3.50 10.51 22.30
N LEU A 88 -4.05 11.17 21.27
CA LEU A 88 -3.67 10.95 19.88
C LEU A 88 -3.37 12.28 19.19
N PRO A 89 -2.45 12.30 18.21
CA PRO A 89 -1.61 11.17 17.78
C PRO A 89 -0.56 10.87 18.87
N ALA A 90 0.27 9.83 18.68
CA ALA A 90 1.36 9.58 19.61
C ALA A 90 2.29 10.79 19.72
N ASP A 91 3.00 10.92 20.85
CA ASP A 91 3.93 12.02 21.08
C ASP A 91 4.97 12.10 19.95
N GLY A 92 5.20 13.31 19.44
CA GLY A 92 6.10 13.57 18.31
C GLY A 92 5.50 13.23 16.94
N GLN A 93 4.21 12.87 16.86
CA GLN A 93 3.47 12.70 15.61
C GLN A 93 2.44 13.82 15.42
N LYS A 94 2.01 14.01 14.17
CA LYS A 94 0.88 14.84 13.75
C LYS A 94 -0.11 14.00 12.96
N TRP A 95 -1.37 14.42 12.97
CA TRP A 95 -2.38 13.89 12.04
C TRP A 95 -2.31 14.63 10.72
N VAL A 96 -2.28 13.86 9.64
CA VAL A 96 -2.53 14.32 8.28
C VAL A 96 -3.81 13.68 7.77
N LEU A 97 -4.59 14.41 6.99
CA LEU A 97 -5.89 13.97 6.47
C LEU A 97 -5.91 14.06 4.95
N ALA A 98 -6.32 12.97 4.29
CA ALA A 98 -6.72 12.99 2.89
C ALA A 98 -8.22 12.71 2.78
N GLU A 99 -8.96 13.59 2.13
CA GLU A 99 -10.36 13.35 1.83
C GLU A 99 -10.45 12.70 0.46
N VAL A 100 -11.20 11.61 0.36
CA VAL A 100 -11.28 10.81 -0.87
C VAL A 100 -12.72 10.46 -1.22
N LYS A 101 -12.97 10.17 -2.49
CA LYS A 101 -14.23 9.62 -2.98
C LYS A 101 -13.98 8.50 -3.98
N LEU A 102 -14.81 7.46 -3.92
CA LEU A 102 -14.87 6.40 -4.90
C LEU A 102 -16.34 6.17 -5.31
N CYS A 103 -16.63 6.12 -6.61
CA CYS A 103 -17.96 5.82 -7.13
C CYS A 103 -17.93 4.56 -7.99
N ASN A 104 -18.76 3.59 -7.67
CA ASN A 104 -18.90 2.36 -8.43
C ASN A 104 -19.82 2.60 -9.63
N LYS A 105 -19.27 2.52 -10.84
CA LYS A 105 -20.02 2.72 -12.10
C LYS A 105 -20.55 1.40 -12.68
N GLY A 106 -20.05 0.27 -12.20
CA GLY A 106 -20.46 -1.07 -12.64
C GLY A 106 -21.70 -1.59 -11.90
N GLY A 107 -22.18 -2.77 -12.30
CA GLY A 107 -23.34 -3.43 -11.68
C GLY A 107 -23.01 -4.31 -10.47
N LYS A 108 -21.75 -4.71 -10.30
CA LYS A 108 -21.29 -5.56 -9.18
C LYS A 108 -20.82 -4.70 -8.02
N ALA A 109 -21.09 -5.12 -6.78
CA ALA A 109 -20.58 -4.42 -5.61
C ALA A 109 -19.04 -4.40 -5.59
N LEU A 110 -18.47 -3.28 -5.15
CA LEU A 110 -17.03 -3.04 -5.12
C LEU A 110 -16.56 -2.91 -3.67
N GLY A 111 -15.62 -3.77 -3.27
CA GLY A 111 -14.99 -3.69 -1.96
C GLY A 111 -13.98 -2.55 -1.89
N VAL A 112 -13.98 -1.81 -0.78
CA VAL A 112 -13.06 -0.69 -0.55
C VAL A 112 -12.48 -0.73 0.85
N THR A 113 -11.28 -0.16 0.98
CA THR A 113 -10.52 -0.03 2.22
C THR A 113 -9.63 1.20 2.13
N PRO A 114 -9.34 1.92 3.24
CA PRO A 114 -8.40 3.03 3.23
C PRO A 114 -6.97 2.55 2.89
N PHE A 115 -6.62 1.29 3.12
CA PHE A 115 -5.26 0.77 2.92
C PHE A 115 -4.84 0.65 1.46
N ALA A 116 -5.75 0.87 0.52
CA ALA A 116 -5.41 1.12 -0.89
C ALA A 116 -4.83 2.53 -1.12
N TRP A 117 -4.85 3.40 -0.12
CA TRP A 117 -4.38 4.78 -0.20
C TRP A 117 -3.08 4.98 0.57
N SER A 118 -2.24 5.90 0.10
CA SER A 118 -1.02 6.31 0.83
C SER A 118 -0.65 7.76 0.56
N LEU A 119 0.16 8.35 1.43
CA LEU A 119 0.86 9.61 1.16
C LEU A 119 2.26 9.29 0.62
N ALA A 120 2.72 10.05 -0.38
CA ALA A 120 4.09 9.94 -0.89
C ALA A 120 4.86 11.26 -0.74
N TYR A 121 6.14 11.11 -0.39
CA TYR A 121 7.04 12.20 -0.07
C TYR A 121 8.19 12.32 -1.08
N ALA A 122 8.91 13.44 -1.00
CA ALA A 122 9.99 13.79 -1.93
C ALA A 122 11.17 12.81 -1.88
N ASP A 123 11.41 12.24 -0.69
CA ASP A 123 12.49 11.27 -0.42
C ASP A 123 12.14 9.85 -0.88
N GLY A 124 10.96 9.65 -1.47
CA GLY A 124 10.47 8.35 -1.91
C GLY A 124 9.79 7.53 -0.82
N SER A 125 9.73 8.03 0.42
CA SER A 125 8.97 7.37 1.49
C SER A 125 7.46 7.44 1.24
N ARG A 126 6.76 6.48 1.85
CA ARG A 126 5.30 6.42 1.86
C ARG A 126 4.79 6.28 3.28
N MET A 127 3.64 6.90 3.56
CA MET A 127 2.93 6.72 4.82
C MET A 127 1.58 6.07 4.55
N GLU A 128 1.32 4.98 5.26
CA GLU A 128 0.06 4.26 5.22
C GLU A 128 -0.98 4.88 6.19
N PRO A 129 -2.27 4.66 5.94
CA PRO A 129 -3.31 5.14 6.84
C PRO A 129 -3.19 4.55 8.24
N THR A 130 -3.62 5.31 9.24
CA THR A 130 -3.83 4.77 10.59
C THR A 130 -5.09 3.91 10.66
N HIS A 131 -5.17 3.06 11.68
CA HIS A 131 -6.32 2.20 11.98
C HIS A 131 -7.33 2.87 12.92
N VAL A 132 -7.09 4.13 13.29
CA VAL A 132 -7.90 4.82 14.31
C VAL A 132 -9.27 5.23 13.76
N SER A 133 -10.30 4.91 14.53
CA SER A 133 -11.67 5.36 14.35
C SER A 133 -12.28 5.68 15.72
N GLY A 134 -13.41 6.42 15.75
CA GLY A 134 -14.14 6.67 17.00
C GLY A 134 -14.59 8.13 17.16
N SER A 135 -14.83 8.54 18.40
CA SER A 135 -15.19 9.93 18.72
C SER A 135 -13.95 10.84 18.64
N GLY A 136 -14.14 12.08 18.18
CA GLY A 136 -13.07 13.09 18.12
C GLY A 136 -12.16 13.02 16.89
N VAL A 137 -12.30 12.00 16.02
CA VAL A 137 -11.67 12.02 14.69
C VAL A 137 -12.54 12.76 13.66
N PRO A 138 -11.95 13.37 12.62
CA PRO A 138 -12.70 14.09 11.59
C PRO A 138 -13.68 13.21 10.80
N LEU A 139 -14.98 13.50 10.92
CA LEU A 139 -16.05 12.81 10.20
C LEU A 139 -16.38 13.50 8.85
N PRO A 140 -16.92 12.78 7.86
CA PRO A 140 -17.11 11.31 7.85
C PRO A 140 -15.78 10.59 7.65
N MET A 141 -15.56 9.48 8.35
CA MET A 141 -14.39 8.61 8.13
C MET A 141 -14.60 7.69 6.93
N TYR A 142 -13.55 7.45 6.16
CA TYR A 142 -13.54 6.35 5.20
C TYR A 142 -13.58 5.02 5.97
N PRO A 143 -14.48 4.09 5.63
CA PRO A 143 -14.64 2.85 6.39
C PRO A 143 -13.45 1.92 6.19
N LEU A 144 -13.04 1.21 7.24
CA LEU A 144 -11.96 0.22 7.18
C LEU A 144 -12.23 -0.85 6.11
N GLU A 145 -13.47 -1.31 6.04
CA GLU A 145 -13.98 -2.21 5.01
C GLU A 145 -15.43 -1.83 4.69
N ALA A 146 -15.75 -1.72 3.40
CA ALA A 146 -17.13 -1.53 2.95
C ALA A 146 -17.32 -2.06 1.52
N MET A 147 -18.58 -2.30 1.17
CA MET A 147 -19.01 -2.62 -0.19
C MET A 147 -19.82 -1.45 -0.76
N ILE A 148 -19.42 -0.93 -1.91
CA ILE A 148 -20.15 0.11 -2.65
C ILE A 148 -21.01 -0.59 -3.71
N ARG A 149 -22.33 -0.43 -3.64
CA ARG A 149 -23.24 -0.98 -4.65
C ARG A 149 -23.05 -0.28 -5.99
N GLY A 150 -23.46 -0.93 -7.07
CA GLY A 150 -23.44 -0.31 -8.39
C GLY A 150 -24.27 0.97 -8.43
N GLY A 151 -23.67 2.05 -8.94
CA GLY A 151 -24.28 3.39 -8.98
C GLY A 151 -24.03 4.25 -7.74
N ASP A 152 -23.57 3.68 -6.62
CA ASP A 152 -23.32 4.42 -5.39
C ASP A 152 -21.90 4.99 -5.33
N CYS A 153 -21.74 6.00 -4.47
CA CYS A 153 -20.46 6.58 -4.11
C CYS A 153 -20.20 6.49 -2.61
N LEU A 154 -18.92 6.35 -2.26
CA LEU A 154 -18.43 6.49 -0.89
C LEU A 154 -17.42 7.63 -0.82
N ARG A 155 -17.60 8.53 0.15
CA ARG A 155 -16.70 9.65 0.45
C ARG A 155 -16.33 9.61 1.93
N GLY A 156 -15.08 9.88 2.24
CA GLY A 156 -14.63 9.95 3.63
C GLY A 156 -13.21 10.43 3.79
N ASN A 157 -12.87 10.77 5.02
CA ASN A 157 -11.54 11.14 5.47
C ASN A 157 -10.73 9.89 5.78
N ILE A 158 -9.51 9.86 5.26
CA ILE A 158 -8.46 8.92 5.62
C ILE A 158 -7.44 9.69 6.43
N LEU A 159 -7.03 9.09 7.53
CA LEU A 159 -6.11 9.70 8.47
C LEU A 159 -4.76 8.99 8.42
N PHE A 160 -3.71 9.77 8.58
CA PHE A 160 -2.32 9.32 8.58
C PHE A 160 -1.65 9.90 9.82
N GLU A 161 -0.82 9.08 10.46
CA GLU A 161 0.03 9.50 11.55
C GLU A 161 1.45 9.68 10.99
N VAL A 162 1.98 10.88 11.11
CA VAL A 162 3.21 11.32 10.44
C VAL A 162 4.07 12.03 11.49
N PRO A 163 5.41 11.90 11.48
CA PRO A 163 6.24 12.65 12.41
C PRO A 163 5.97 14.16 12.32
N GLU A 164 5.99 14.88 13.45
CA GLU A 164 5.67 16.32 13.47
C GLU A 164 6.57 17.14 12.54
N ASP A 165 7.84 16.76 12.44
CA ASP A 165 8.88 17.40 11.63
C ASP A 165 8.89 16.94 10.17
N TYR A 166 8.09 15.94 9.80
CA TYR A 166 8.03 15.45 8.44
C TYR A 166 7.47 16.51 7.50
N PRO A 167 8.05 16.64 6.28
CA PRO A 167 7.58 17.61 5.30
C PRO A 167 6.15 17.31 4.89
N ARG A 168 5.49 18.27 4.24
CA ARG A 168 4.17 18.02 3.64
C ARG A 168 4.30 16.98 2.53
N ALA A 169 3.37 16.02 2.49
CA ALA A 169 3.31 15.04 1.39
C ALA A 169 3.21 15.75 0.04
N GLN A 170 3.89 15.21 -0.98
CA GLN A 170 3.83 15.74 -2.33
C GLN A 170 2.65 15.17 -3.11
N ARG A 171 2.22 13.96 -2.78
CA ARG A 171 1.16 13.24 -3.50
C ARG A 171 0.29 12.40 -2.57
N VAL A 172 -0.98 12.26 -2.94
CA VAL A 172 -1.89 11.22 -2.43
C VAL A 172 -1.97 10.15 -3.50
N LEU A 173 -1.83 8.88 -3.12
CA LEU A 173 -1.79 7.74 -4.04
C LEU A 173 -2.97 6.82 -3.78
N TYR A 174 -3.53 6.26 -4.85
CA TYR A 174 -4.46 5.13 -4.83
C TYR A 174 -3.83 3.95 -5.57
N SER A 175 -3.62 2.83 -4.88
CA SER A 175 -2.87 1.68 -5.34
C SER A 175 -3.53 0.38 -4.85
N PRO A 176 -4.77 0.08 -5.26
CA PRO A 176 -5.43 -1.16 -4.89
C PRO A 176 -4.69 -2.36 -5.52
N THR A 177 -4.83 -3.53 -4.90
CA THR A 177 -4.36 -4.78 -5.51
C THR A 177 -5.00 -4.98 -6.89
N GLY A 178 -4.17 -5.25 -7.90
CA GLY A 178 -4.62 -5.50 -9.27
C GLY A 178 -4.50 -4.31 -10.22
N LEU A 179 -4.10 -3.14 -9.72
CA LEU A 179 -3.74 -1.99 -10.56
C LEU A 179 -2.22 -1.99 -10.80
N ASP A 180 -1.79 -1.88 -12.06
CA ASP A 180 -0.38 -1.97 -12.44
C ASP A 180 0.45 -0.78 -11.93
N GLU A 181 -0.12 0.43 -12.04
CA GLU A 181 0.50 1.67 -11.56
C GLU A 181 -0.46 2.42 -10.61
N PRO A 182 0.05 3.05 -9.54
CA PRO A 182 -0.79 3.84 -8.66
C PRO A 182 -1.33 5.07 -9.39
N VAL A 183 -2.58 5.44 -9.09
CA VAL A 183 -3.11 6.75 -9.47
C VAL A 183 -2.61 7.78 -8.46
N GLU A 184 -2.07 8.89 -8.95
CA GLU A 184 -1.42 9.88 -8.09
C GLU A 184 -2.05 11.27 -8.25
N TRP A 185 -2.39 11.92 -7.13
CA TRP A 185 -2.82 13.31 -7.09
C TRP A 185 -1.75 14.18 -6.43
N VAL A 186 -1.32 15.24 -7.11
CA VAL A 186 -0.35 16.23 -6.62
C VAL A 186 -1.00 17.08 -5.54
N VAL A 187 -0.34 17.11 -4.37
CA VAL A 187 -0.68 18.01 -3.27
C VAL A 187 -0.03 19.37 -3.56
N PRO A 188 -0.80 20.47 -3.65
CA PRO A 188 -0.25 21.79 -3.86
C PRO A 188 0.73 22.18 -2.75
N LYS A 189 1.78 22.91 -3.13
CA LYS A 189 2.65 23.58 -2.15
C LYS A 189 1.79 24.56 -1.35
N GLY A 190 1.86 24.45 -0.03
CA GLY A 190 1.11 25.29 0.90
C GLY A 190 1.72 26.66 1.11
#